data_AF-A0A7Z9LQF3-F1
#
_entry.id   AF-A0A7Z9LQF3-F1
#
_cell.length_a   1.000
_cell.length_b   1.000
_cell.length_c   1.000
_cell.angle_alpha   90.00
_cell.angle_beta   90.00
_cell.angle_gamma   90.00
#
_symmetry.space_group_name_H-M   'P 1'
#
loop_
_entity.id
_entity.type
_entity.pdbx_description
1 polymer ?
#
loop_
_entity_poly.entity_id
_entity_poly.type
_entity_poly.pdbx_seq_one_letter_code
_entity_poly.pdbx_strand_id
1 'polypeptide(L)'
;MEFVHAIKANRKELGYAWRILSDGVCDGCALGTTGMTDWTLDGLHLCNIRLRLLELNTMGALDEKVLEDCDALRSERSDALRALGRIPYPMLRRIGEGGFSRVTWDQALDAIADRIRDIDPKRIAAYMTSRGMPNESYYCVQKAMRAIGTNNI
;
A
#
# COMPACT_ATOMS: atom_id res chain seq x y z
N MET A 1 19.34 -17.59 2.77
CA MET A 1 19.63 -16.59 3.83
C MET A 1 18.86 -15.31 3.51
N GLU A 2 17.93 -14.89 4.38
CA GLU A 2 17.06 -13.71 4.17
C GLU A 2 17.85 -12.40 3.94
N PHE A 3 18.99 -12.24 4.61
CA PHE A 3 19.89 -11.10 4.40
C PHE A 3 20.36 -10.97 2.94
N VAL A 4 20.73 -12.08 2.31
CA VAL A 4 21.19 -12.07 0.91
C VAL A 4 20.05 -11.66 -0.02
N HIS A 5 18.84 -12.13 0.26
CA HIS A 5 17.65 -11.74 -0.49
C HIS A 5 17.34 -10.25 -0.31
N ALA A 6 17.34 -9.75 0.93
CA ALA A 6 17.11 -8.34 1.22
C ALA A 6 18.13 -7.44 0.51
N ILE A 7 19.43 -7.75 0.59
CA ILE A 7 20.47 -6.99 -0.11
C ILE A 7 20.21 -7.00 -1.63
N LYS A 8 19.89 -8.16 -2.20
CA LYS A 8 19.66 -8.30 -3.66
C LYS A 8 18.41 -7.55 -4.12
N ALA A 9 17.32 -7.62 -3.37
CA ALA A 9 16.05 -6.97 -3.67
C ALA A 9 16.17 -5.44 -3.59
N ASN A 10 16.93 -4.95 -2.61
CA ASN A 10 17.09 -3.51 -2.34
C ASN A 10 18.36 -2.91 -2.98
N ARG A 11 19.05 -3.65 -3.87
CA ARG A 11 20.38 -3.28 -4.38
C ARG A 11 20.47 -1.91 -5.06
N LYS A 12 19.34 -1.42 -5.59
CA LYS A 12 19.25 -0.11 -6.26
C LYS A 12 19.13 1.05 -5.26
N GLU A 13 18.73 0.76 -4.02
CA GLU A 13 18.35 1.74 -3.00
C GLU A 13 19.00 1.42 -1.64
N LEU A 14 20.20 0.83 -1.63
CA LEU A 14 20.83 0.33 -0.39
C LEU A 14 21.01 1.41 0.69
N GLY A 15 21.33 2.64 0.29
CA GLY A 15 21.44 3.77 1.24
C GLY A 15 20.09 4.11 1.87
N TYR A 16 19.01 4.09 1.09
CA TYR A 16 17.67 4.33 1.61
C TYR A 16 17.17 3.14 2.44
N ALA A 17 17.44 1.91 2.02
CA ALA A 17 17.16 0.69 2.79
C ALA A 17 17.82 0.74 4.16
N TRP A 18 19.10 1.17 4.22
CA TRP A 18 19.81 1.36 5.48
C TRP A 18 19.15 2.40 6.37
N ARG A 19 18.76 3.56 5.82
CA ARG A 19 18.02 4.59 6.57
C ARG A 19 16.69 4.10 7.12
N ILE A 20 15.93 3.32 6.35
CA ILE A 20 14.69 2.68 6.85
C ILE A 20 15.00 1.76 8.03
N LEU A 21 16.09 0.99 7.97
CA LEU A 21 16.47 0.11 9.07
C LEU A 21 17.01 0.86 10.29
N SER A 22 17.78 1.94 10.11
CA SER A 22 18.45 2.67 11.19
C SER A 22 17.55 3.70 11.87
N ASP A 23 16.65 4.33 11.12
CA ASP A 23 15.86 5.48 11.58
C ASP A 23 14.35 5.18 11.60
N GLY A 24 13.92 4.15 10.85
CA GLY A 24 12.51 3.83 10.66
C GLY A 24 11.89 3.05 11.82
N VAL A 25 10.56 3.11 11.89
CA VAL A 25 9.74 2.25 12.74
C VAL A 25 9.39 0.94 12.03
N CYS A 26 9.21 -0.14 12.79
CA CYS A 26 8.74 -1.40 12.22
C CYS A 26 7.32 -1.24 11.64
N ASP A 27 7.15 -1.52 10.35
CA ASP A 27 5.87 -1.53 9.63
C ASP A 27 5.18 -2.91 9.63
N GLY A 28 5.86 -3.91 10.19
CA GLY A 28 5.40 -5.31 10.23
C GLY A 28 4.98 -5.83 11.61
N CYS A 29 5.18 -5.04 12.68
CA CYS A 29 4.94 -5.50 14.05
C CYS A 29 4.58 -4.34 14.99
N ALA A 30 3.68 -4.60 15.94
CA ALA A 30 3.26 -3.65 16.97
C ALA A 30 4.28 -3.46 18.12
N LEU A 31 5.39 -4.21 18.13
CA LEU A 31 6.44 -4.12 19.15
C LEU A 31 7.31 -2.85 19.04
N GLY A 32 6.97 -1.94 18.11
CA GLY A 32 7.54 -0.60 17.97
C GLY A 32 9.05 -0.51 17.97
N THR A 33 9.72 -1.49 17.37
CA THR A 33 11.15 -1.40 17.04
C THR A 33 11.40 -0.09 16.27
N THR A 34 12.30 0.72 16.81
CA THR A 34 12.74 1.99 16.23
C THR A 34 14.22 1.84 15.91
N GLY A 35 14.58 2.09 14.65
CA GLY A 35 15.91 1.73 14.18
C GLY A 35 16.18 0.23 14.33
N MET A 36 17.29 -0.14 14.94
CA MET A 36 17.69 -1.55 15.16
C MET A 36 17.45 -2.02 16.60
N THR A 37 16.66 -1.30 17.38
CA THR A 37 16.45 -1.57 18.81
C THR A 37 14.96 -1.53 19.16
N ASP A 38 14.58 -2.17 20.26
CA ASP A 38 13.26 -2.00 20.86
C ASP A 38 13.38 -1.81 22.38
N TRP A 39 12.24 -1.77 23.06
CA TRP A 39 12.14 -1.61 24.52
C TRP A 39 12.01 -2.93 25.29
N THR A 40 12.00 -4.07 24.59
CA THR A 40 11.73 -5.40 25.16
C THR A 40 12.99 -6.25 25.27
N LEU A 41 13.88 -6.16 24.28
CA LEU A 41 15.10 -6.92 24.15
C LEU A 41 16.30 -5.98 24.19
N ASP A 42 17.31 -6.37 24.97
CA ASP A 42 18.60 -5.70 24.93
C ASP A 42 19.34 -6.04 23.62
N GLY A 43 19.92 -5.04 22.98
CA GLY A 43 20.77 -5.21 21.80
C GLY A 43 20.03 -5.07 20.46
N LEU A 44 20.54 -5.73 19.42
CA LEU A 44 20.06 -5.57 18.04
C LEU A 44 18.80 -6.41 17.78
N HIS A 45 17.72 -5.73 17.39
CA HIS A 45 16.49 -6.34 16.91
C HIS A 45 16.27 -6.07 15.41
N LEU A 46 16.60 -7.09 14.61
CA LEU A 46 16.29 -7.15 13.19
C LEU A 46 15.69 -8.51 12.83
N CYS A 47 14.38 -8.54 12.59
CA CYS A 47 13.64 -9.77 12.27
C CYS A 47 13.46 -9.97 10.76
N ASN A 48 13.17 -11.22 10.36
CA ASN A 48 12.93 -11.57 8.95
C ASN A 48 11.75 -10.79 8.33
N ILE A 49 10.75 -10.40 9.13
CA ILE A 49 9.61 -9.61 8.65
C ILE A 49 10.10 -8.25 8.13
N ARG A 50 10.93 -7.53 8.90
CA ARG A 50 11.50 -6.24 8.47
C ARG A 50 12.35 -6.40 7.22
N LEU A 51 13.18 -7.43 7.15
CA LEU A 51 14.01 -7.69 5.96
C LEU A 51 13.19 -7.95 4.69
N ARG A 52 12.05 -8.63 4.80
CA ARG A 52 11.14 -8.88 3.67
C ARG A 52 10.33 -7.66 3.27
N LEU A 53 9.93 -6.82 4.23
CA LEU A 53 9.17 -5.60 3.97
C LEU A 53 10.02 -4.47 3.40
N LEU A 54 11.35 -4.52 3.56
CA LEU A 54 12.26 -3.52 2.96
C LEU A 54 12.03 -3.34 1.47
N GLU A 55 11.89 -4.44 0.72
CA GLU A 55 11.67 -4.37 -0.73
C GLU A 55 10.43 -3.54 -1.06
N LEU A 56 9.34 -3.72 -0.32
CA LEU A 56 8.13 -2.92 -0.52
C LEU A 56 8.40 -1.44 -0.26
N ASN A 57 9.22 -1.12 0.75
CA ASN A 57 9.58 0.24 1.15
C ASN A 57 10.52 0.95 0.19
N THR A 58 11.43 0.22 -0.47
CA THR A 58 12.37 0.79 -1.45
C THR A 58 11.89 0.68 -2.89
N MET A 59 10.75 0.04 -3.12
CA MET A 59 10.21 -0.15 -4.46
C MET A 59 9.95 1.20 -5.13
N GLY A 60 10.48 1.37 -6.34
CA GLY A 60 10.25 2.58 -7.15
C GLY A 60 8.83 2.63 -7.72
N ALA A 61 8.49 3.76 -8.32
CA ALA A 61 7.26 3.90 -9.09
C ALA A 61 7.25 2.95 -10.30
N LEU A 62 6.09 2.36 -10.59
CA LEU A 62 5.88 1.64 -11.85
C LEU A 62 5.76 2.62 -13.03
N ASP A 63 5.99 2.13 -14.25
CA ASP A 63 5.63 2.85 -15.48
C ASP A 63 4.11 2.79 -15.68
N GLU A 64 3.41 3.92 -15.54
CA GLU A 64 1.94 3.98 -15.61
C GLU A 64 1.36 3.48 -16.94
N LYS A 65 2.15 3.49 -18.02
CA LYS A 65 1.73 2.97 -19.33
C LYS A 65 1.37 1.49 -19.31
N VAL A 66 1.97 0.70 -18.40
CA VAL A 66 1.62 -0.73 -18.28
C VAL A 66 0.18 -0.93 -17.79
N LEU A 67 -0.44 0.10 -17.22
CA LEU A 67 -1.82 0.06 -16.73
C LEU A 67 -2.83 0.40 -17.83
N GLU A 68 -2.41 0.90 -19.00
CA GLU A 68 -3.29 1.25 -20.13
C GLU A 68 -3.90 0.01 -20.82
N ASP A 69 -3.33 -1.18 -20.60
CA ASP A 69 -3.83 -2.47 -21.08
C ASP A 69 -4.02 -3.45 -19.92
N CYS A 70 -5.25 -3.54 -19.39
CA CYS A 70 -5.55 -4.48 -18.32
C CYS A 70 -5.52 -5.94 -18.77
N ASP A 71 -5.73 -6.24 -20.05
CA ASP A 71 -5.84 -7.63 -20.50
C ASP A 71 -4.46 -8.29 -20.50
N ALA A 72 -3.40 -7.55 -20.82
CA ALA A 72 -2.02 -7.99 -20.61
C ALA A 72 -1.72 -8.29 -19.12
N LEU A 73 -2.26 -7.49 -18.19
CA LEU A 73 -2.04 -7.68 -16.75
C LEU A 73 -2.80 -8.90 -16.19
N ARG A 74 -3.91 -9.32 -16.81
CA ARG A 74 -4.71 -10.46 -16.33
C ARG A 74 -3.96 -11.79 -16.41
N SER A 75 -3.07 -11.93 -17.38
CA SER A 75 -2.26 -13.15 -17.55
C SER A 75 -1.06 -13.22 -16.60
N GLU A 76 -0.74 -12.13 -15.89
CA GLU A 76 0.42 -12.06 -15.02
C GLU A 76 0.18 -12.72 -13.66
N ARG A 77 1.26 -13.27 -13.09
CA ARG A 77 1.25 -13.81 -11.74
C ARG A 77 1.31 -12.68 -10.72
N SER A 78 0.79 -12.90 -9.52
CA SER A 78 0.75 -11.90 -8.46
C SER A 78 2.12 -11.38 -8.01
N ASP A 79 3.20 -12.16 -8.15
CA ASP A 79 4.57 -11.71 -7.88
C ASP A 79 5.13 -10.85 -9.02
N ALA A 80 4.83 -11.18 -10.27
CA ALA A 80 5.17 -10.36 -11.43
C ALA A 80 4.48 -8.99 -11.38
N LEU A 81 3.18 -8.95 -11.04
CA LEU A 81 2.44 -7.70 -10.87
C LEU A 81 3.04 -6.80 -9.77
N ARG A 82 3.49 -7.39 -8.66
CA ARG A 82 4.16 -6.62 -7.59
C ARG A 82 5.52 -6.09 -8.03
N ALA A 83 6.24 -6.83 -8.86
CA ALA A 83 7.55 -6.43 -9.36
C ALA A 83 7.49 -5.23 -10.34
N LEU A 84 6.31 -4.87 -10.84
CA LEU A 84 6.12 -3.69 -11.68
C LEU A 84 6.46 -2.38 -10.95
N GLY A 85 6.25 -2.32 -9.63
CA GLY A 85 6.54 -1.14 -8.82
C GLY A 85 5.33 -0.63 -8.04
N ARG A 86 5.50 0.53 -7.38
CA ARG A 86 4.44 1.25 -6.67
C ARG A 86 3.59 2.05 -7.62
N ILE A 87 2.27 2.07 -7.42
CA ILE A 87 1.35 2.96 -8.13
C ILE A 87 1.63 4.41 -7.68
N PRO A 88 2.13 5.31 -8.56
CA PRO A 88 2.58 6.64 -8.15
C PRO A 88 1.48 7.71 -8.15
N TYR A 89 0.37 7.47 -8.88
CA TYR A 89 -0.72 8.43 -9.05
C TYR A 89 -2.08 7.76 -8.94
N PRO A 90 -3.15 8.53 -8.65
CA PRO A 90 -4.51 8.05 -8.84
C PRO A 90 -4.75 7.61 -10.29
N MET A 91 -5.37 6.44 -10.44
CA MET A 91 -5.68 5.82 -11.72
C MET A 91 -7.18 5.59 -11.80
N LEU A 92 -7.79 5.94 -12.93
CA LEU A 92 -9.21 5.77 -13.17
C LEU A 92 -9.44 4.88 -14.39
N ARG A 93 -10.33 3.91 -14.24
CA ARG A 93 -10.83 3.08 -15.33
C ARG A 93 -12.35 3.13 -15.34
N ARG A 94 -12.93 3.56 -16.46
CA ARG A 94 -14.38 3.61 -16.69
C ARG A 94 -14.87 2.32 -17.31
N ILE A 95 -16.20 2.14 -17.25
CA ILE A 95 -16.87 1.00 -17.88
C ILE A 95 -16.58 1.04 -19.39
N GLY A 96 -16.12 -0.09 -19.94
CA GLY A 96 -15.77 -0.22 -21.36
C GLY A 96 -14.33 0.15 -21.70
N GLU A 97 -13.56 0.76 -20.78
CA GLU A 97 -12.15 1.07 -21.03
C GLU A 97 -11.26 -0.18 -20.89
N GLY A 98 -10.31 -0.33 -21.81
CA GLY A 98 -9.34 -1.44 -21.86
C GLY A 98 -8.29 -1.38 -20.75
N GLY A 99 -8.05 -0.21 -20.17
CA GLY A 99 -7.11 -0.03 -19.06
C GLY A 99 -7.39 1.22 -18.24
N PHE A 100 -6.42 1.61 -17.44
CA PHE A 100 -6.48 2.77 -16.57
C PHE A 100 -5.86 4.00 -17.24
N SER A 101 -6.40 5.16 -16.90
CA SER A 101 -5.85 6.47 -17.21
C SER A 101 -5.43 7.18 -15.92
N ARG A 102 -4.32 7.91 -15.95
CA ARG A 102 -3.90 8.75 -14.84
C ARG A 102 -4.88 9.92 -14.67
N VAL A 103 -5.22 10.23 -13.42
CA VAL A 103 -6.04 11.39 -13.06
C VAL A 103 -5.40 12.16 -11.90
N THR A 104 -5.87 13.38 -11.66
CA THR A 104 -5.47 14.14 -10.47
C THR A 104 -6.16 13.59 -9.21
N TRP A 105 -5.66 13.97 -8.04
CA TRP A 105 -6.32 13.66 -6.77
C TRP A 105 -7.73 14.25 -6.71
N ASP A 106 -7.92 15.51 -7.13
CA ASP A 106 -9.23 16.15 -7.15
C ASP A 106 -10.21 15.38 -8.04
N GLN A 107 -9.80 15.02 -9.27
CA GLN A 107 -10.63 14.23 -10.19
C GLN A 107 -11.01 12.86 -9.60
N ALA A 108 -10.07 12.18 -8.93
CA ALA A 108 -10.34 10.90 -8.30
C ALA A 108 -11.32 11.03 -7.13
N LEU A 109 -11.09 12.01 -6.25
CA LEU A 109 -11.93 12.25 -5.07
C LEU A 109 -13.33 12.73 -5.44
N ASP A 110 -13.45 13.61 -6.44
CA ASP A 110 -14.74 14.07 -6.96
C ASP A 110 -15.54 12.91 -7.55
N ALA A 111 -14.92 12.07 -8.39
CA ALA A 111 -15.58 10.90 -8.96
C ALA A 111 -16.07 9.91 -7.89
N ILE A 112 -15.28 9.69 -6.83
CA ILE A 112 -15.69 8.84 -5.69
C ILE A 112 -16.85 9.50 -4.94
N ALA A 113 -16.75 10.79 -4.63
CA ALA A 113 -17.74 11.52 -3.85
C ALA A 113 -19.10 11.63 -4.58
N ASP A 114 -19.07 11.92 -5.88
CA ASP A 114 -20.26 11.90 -6.75
C ASP A 114 -20.94 10.53 -6.69
N ARG A 115 -20.16 9.46 -6.83
CA ARG A 115 -20.72 8.11 -6.81
C ARG A 115 -21.31 7.73 -5.45
N ILE A 116 -20.69 8.14 -4.35
CA ILE A 116 -21.19 7.92 -2.99
C ILE A 116 -22.51 8.66 -2.77
N ARG A 117 -22.65 9.90 -3.27
CA ARG A 117 -23.89 10.68 -3.16
C ARG A 117 -25.07 10.06 -3.91
N ASP A 118 -24.80 9.40 -5.03
CA ASP A 118 -25.84 8.82 -5.90
C ASP A 118 -26.28 7.39 -5.52
N ILE A 119 -25.53 6.71 -4.64
CA ILE A 119 -25.82 5.33 -4.24
C ILE A 119 -26.59 5.32 -2.90
N ASP A 120 -27.60 4.45 -2.79
CA ASP A 120 -28.21 4.11 -1.49
C ASP A 120 -27.12 3.65 -0.50
N PRO A 121 -26.93 4.31 0.66
CA PRO A 121 -25.92 3.94 1.64
C PRO A 121 -25.86 2.46 1.98
N LYS A 122 -26.99 1.74 1.94
CA LYS A 122 -27.06 0.28 2.21
C LYS A 122 -26.32 -0.57 1.17
N ARG A 123 -25.97 -0.01 0.01
CA ARG A 123 -25.21 -0.65 -1.08
C ARG A 123 -23.73 -0.23 -1.10
N ILE A 124 -23.29 0.56 -0.13
CA ILE A 124 -21.89 0.94 0.05
C ILE A 124 -21.32 0.06 1.16
N ALA A 125 -20.08 -0.40 0.97
CA ALA A 125 -19.30 -1.12 1.97
C ALA A 125 -17.84 -0.65 1.93
N ALA A 126 -17.22 -0.56 3.10
CA ALA A 126 -15.78 -0.44 3.22
C ALA A 126 -15.18 -1.84 3.38
N TYR A 127 -13.97 -2.06 2.88
CA TYR A 127 -13.19 -3.24 3.19
C TYR A 127 -11.78 -2.80 3.54
N MET A 128 -11.27 -3.29 4.67
CA MET A 128 -10.05 -2.80 5.28
C MET A 128 -9.12 -3.96 5.61
N THR A 129 -7.85 -3.83 5.23
CA THR A 129 -6.80 -4.80 5.58
C THR A 129 -6.26 -4.54 6.97
N SER A 130 -5.83 -5.58 7.69
CA SER A 130 -5.16 -5.49 9.00
C SER A 130 -3.72 -5.00 8.92
N ARG A 131 -3.10 -5.06 7.72
CA ARG A 131 -1.68 -4.77 7.53
C ARG A 131 -1.47 -3.37 6.97
N GLY A 132 -0.55 -2.62 7.57
CA GLY A 132 -0.09 -1.33 7.07
C GLY A 132 -1.08 -0.18 7.28
N MET A 133 -2.12 -0.38 8.09
CA MET A 133 -3.10 0.64 8.41
C MET A 133 -3.11 0.90 9.93
N PRO A 134 -2.98 2.16 10.37
CA PRO A 134 -3.00 2.49 11.80
C PRO A 134 -4.44 2.53 12.34
N ASN A 135 -4.60 2.38 13.66
CA ASN A 135 -5.90 2.36 14.35
C ASN A 135 -6.74 3.61 14.07
N GLU A 136 -6.08 4.74 13.88
CA GLU A 136 -6.62 6.04 13.53
C GLU A 136 -7.35 6.00 12.18
N SER A 137 -6.77 5.32 11.19
CA SER A 137 -7.43 5.11 9.89
C SER A 137 -8.66 4.25 10.03
N TYR A 138 -8.65 3.21 10.89
CA TYR A 138 -9.86 2.44 11.17
C TYR A 138 -10.94 3.30 11.79
N TYR A 139 -10.58 4.11 12.78
CA TYR A 139 -11.50 5.04 13.43
C TYR A 139 -12.11 6.03 12.42
N CYS A 140 -11.30 6.59 11.53
CA CYS A 140 -11.77 7.54 10.51
C CYS A 140 -12.73 6.88 9.52
N VAL A 141 -12.37 5.73 8.94
CA VAL A 141 -13.24 5.02 7.96
C VAL A 141 -14.56 4.62 8.60
N GLN A 142 -14.53 4.02 9.78
CA GLN A 142 -15.76 3.58 10.44
C GLN A 142 -16.69 4.76 10.81
N LYS A 143 -16.13 5.93 11.12
CA LYS A 143 -16.90 7.13 11.44
C LYS A 143 -17.51 7.72 10.19
N ALA A 144 -16.74 7.78 9.10
CA ALA A 144 -17.20 8.23 7.80
C ALA A 144 -18.34 7.35 7.25
N MET A 145 -18.20 6.02 7.30
CA MET A 145 -19.24 5.09 6.82
C MET A 145 -20.56 5.24 7.59
N ARG A 146 -20.48 5.40 8.92
CA ARG A 146 -21.66 5.64 9.76
C ARG A 146 -22.30 7.00 9.49
N ALA A 147 -21.50 8.03 9.22
CA ALA A 147 -22.00 9.34 8.81
C ALA A 147 -22.67 9.32 7.42
N ILE A 148 -22.16 8.50 6.50
CA ILE A 148 -22.78 8.22 5.19
C ILE A 148 -24.11 7.46 5.35
N GLY A 149 -24.35 6.82 6.50
CA GLY A 149 -25.61 6.15 6.83
C GLY A 149 -25.57 4.63 6.69
N THR A 150 -24.39 4.02 6.74
CA THR A 150 -24.23 2.55 6.67
C THR A 150 -23.30 2.01 7.75
N ASN A 151 -23.50 0.75 8.13
CA ASN A 151 -22.64 -0.01 9.04
C ASN A 151 -21.84 -1.11 8.32
N ASN A 152 -21.85 -1.13 6.99
CA ASN A 152 -21.12 -2.12 6.19
C ASN A 152 -19.62 -1.76 6.15
N ILE A 153 -18.83 -2.38 7.02
CA ILE A 153 -17.37 -2.19 7.17
C ILE A 153 -16.70 -3.56 7.25
#